data_AF-A0A495ZNY8-F1
#
_entry.id   AF-A0A495ZNY8-F1
#
_cell.length_a   1.000
_cell.length_b   1.000
_cell.length_c   1.000
_cell.angle_alpha   90.00
_cell.angle_beta   90.00
_cell.angle_gamma   90.00
#
_symmetry.space_group_name_H-M   'P 1'
#
loop_
_entity.id
_entity.type
_entity.pdbx_description
1 polymer ?
#
loop_
_entity_poly.entity_id
_entity_poly.type
_entity_poly.pdbx_seq_one_letter_code
_entity_poly.pdbx_strand_id
1 'polypeptide(L)' 'MLRRFNEWRVEHTQSLAKAKEQGIEQGIEQGRAEAYQAIAAWNTRRLAAEAKGIPFNEPPPAQNGDEHE' A
#
# COMPACT_ATOMS: atom_id res chain seq x y z
N MET A 1 -36.44 25.71 0.52
CA MET A 1 -35.44 24.91 -0.22
C MET A 1 -34.12 24.70 0.51
N LEU A 2 -33.64 25.63 1.35
CA LEU A 2 -32.35 25.50 2.06
C LEU A 2 -32.22 24.26 2.98
N ARG A 3 -33.31 23.76 3.57
CA ARG A 3 -33.26 22.61 4.50
C ARG A 3 -32.77 21.33 3.83
N ARG A 4 -33.39 20.96 2.70
CA ARG A 4 -32.98 19.80 1.88
C ARG A 4 -31.55 19.92 1.36
N PHE A 5 -31.08 21.12 1.05
CA PHE A 5 -29.71 21.34 0.58
C PHE A 5 -28.67 21.12 1.69
N ASN A 6 -28.97 21.56 2.92
CA ASN A 6 -28.13 21.29 4.08
C ASN A 6 -28.12 19.80 4.46
N GLU A 7 -29.27 19.13 4.41
CA GLU A 7 -29.38 17.69 4.64
C GLU A 7 -28.54 16.90 3.63
N TRP A 8 -28.70 17.19 2.33
CA TRP A 8 -27.91 16.57 1.27
C TRP A 8 -26.40 16.77 1.47
N ARG A 9 -25.96 17.98 1.85
CA ARG A 9 -24.54 18.26 2.10
C ARG A 9 -23.96 17.41 3.23
N VAL A 10 -24.70 17.26 4.32
CA VAL A 10 -24.25 16.47 5.49
C VAL A 10 -24.11 15.01 5.11
N GLU A 11 -25.12 14.45 4.44
CA GLU A 11 -25.09 13.07 3.94
C GLU A 11 -23.94 12.86 2.94
N HIS A 12 -23.74 13.82 2.04
CA HIS A 12 -22.68 13.74 1.02
C HIS A 12 -21.28 13.79 1.62
N THR A 13 -21.04 14.66 2.62
CA THR A 13 -19.75 14.70 3.33
C THR A 13 -19.49 13.44 4.15
N GLN A 14 -20.52 12.85 4.76
CA GLN A 14 -20.37 11.59 5.49
C GLN A 14 -20.05 10.44 4.53
N SER A 15 -20.71 10.39 3.36
CA SER A 15 -20.44 9.38 2.34
C SER A 15 -19.02 9.50 1.78
N LEU A 16 -18.53 10.72 1.53
CA LEU A 16 -17.17 10.95 1.05
C LEU A 16 -16.11 10.63 2.10
N ALA A 17 -16.36 10.95 3.37
CA ALA A 17 -15.45 10.60 4.46
C ALA A 17 -15.31 9.07 4.58
N LYS A 18 -16.44 8.34 4.53
CA LYS A 18 -16.44 6.87 4.56
C LYS A 18 -15.76 6.25 3.35
N ALA A 19 -16.02 6.76 2.15
CA ALA A 19 -15.36 6.29 0.93
C ALA A 19 -13.85 6.55 0.96
N LYS A 20 -13.42 7.69 1.50
CA LYS A 20 -12.00 8.02 1.65
C LYS A 20 -11.31 7.11 2.67
N GLU A 21 -11.95 6.84 3.81
CA GLU A 21 -11.41 5.94 4.84
C GLU A 21 -11.26 4.51 4.30
N GLN A 22 -12.29 3.99 3.61
CA GLN A 22 -12.25 2.67 2.99
C GLN A 22 -11.20 2.59 1.87
N GLY A 23 -11.08 3.62 1.03
CA GLY A 23 -10.07 3.68 -0.03
C GLY A 23 -8.64 3.74 0.51
N ILE A 24 -8.42 4.45 1.62
CA ILE A 24 -7.11 4.50 2.30
C ILE A 24 -6.77 3.14 2.92
N GLU A 25 -7.72 2.50 3.61
CA GLU A 25 -7.49 1.18 4.22
C GLU A 25 -7.18 0.11 3.16
N GLN A 26 -7.97 0.04 2.09
CA GLN A 26 -7.71 -0.87 0.97
C GLN A 26 -6.38 -0.59 0.27
N GLY A 27 -6.04 0.69 0.06
CA GLY A 27 -4.75 1.07 -0.54
C GLY A 27 -3.55 0.71 0.33
N ILE A 28 -3.65 0.85 1.66
CA ILE A 28 -2.60 0.45 2.61
C ILE A 28 -2.46 -1.07 2.64
N GLU A 29 -3.56 -1.81 2.64
CA GLU A 29 -3.53 -3.28 2.65
C GLU A 29 -2.93 -3.85 1.36
N GLN A 30 -3.33 -3.34 0.20
CA GLN A 30 -2.76 -3.72 -1.10
C GLN A 30 -1.27 -3.37 -1.17
N GLY A 31 -0.89 -2.14 -0.82
CA GLY A 31 0.51 -1.72 -0.84
C GLY A 31 1.39 -2.53 0.13
N ARG A 32 0.86 -2.92 1.30
CA ARG A 32 1.54 -3.84 2.21
C ARG A 32 1.67 -5.24 1.62
N ALA A 33 0.61 -5.79 1.04
CA ALA A 33 0.65 -7.13 0.44
C ALA A 33 1.68 -7.21 -0.69
N GLU A 34 1.72 -6.20 -1.56
CA GLU A 34 2.71 -6.11 -2.65
C GLU A 34 4.14 -6.01 -2.10
N ALA A 35 4.37 -5.15 -1.10
CA ALA A 35 5.67 -5.03 -0.44
C ALA A 35 6.10 -6.35 0.23
N TYR A 36 5.19 -7.03 0.92
CA TYR A 36 5.45 -8.34 1.53
C TYR A 36 5.80 -9.40 0.49
N GLN A 37 5.10 -9.45 -0.65
CA GLN A 37 5.40 -10.39 -1.73
C GLN A 37 6.79 -10.11 -2.33
N ALA A 38 7.13 -8.85 -2.57
CA ALA A 38 8.43 -8.46 -3.09
C ALA A 38 9.56 -8.88 -2.13
N ILE A 39 9.40 -8.62 -0.83
CA ILE A 39 10.39 -9.00 0.21
C ILE A 39 10.51 -10.52 0.32
N ALA A 40 9.41 -11.27 0.26
CA ALA A 40 9.43 -12.73 0.32
C ALA A 40 10.17 -13.34 -0.88
N ALA A 41 9.94 -12.80 -2.09
CA ALA A 41 10.64 -13.22 -3.29
C ALA A 41 12.14 -12.92 -3.20
N TRP A 42 12.51 -11.72 -2.73
CA TRP A 42 13.91 -11.32 -2.52
C TRP A 42 14.61 -12.24 -1.51
N ASN A 43 13.98 -12.51 -0.36
CA ASN A 43 14.54 -13.41 0.66
C ASN A 43 14.77 -14.82 0.11
N THR A 44 13.86 -15.32 -0.73
CA THR A 44 14.01 -16.63 -1.38
C THR A 44 15.27 -16.67 -2.26
N ARG A 45 15.53 -15.61 -3.03
CA ARG A 45 16.75 -15.52 -3.88
C ARG A 45 18.01 -15.39 -3.03
N ARG A 46 17.96 -14.60 -1.95
CA ARG A 46 19.06 -14.45 -1.00
C ARG A 46 19.44 -15.80 -0.38
N LEU A 47 18.45 -16.53 0.14
CA LEU A 47 18.68 -17.85 0.73
C LEU A 47 19.19 -18.86 -0.30
N ALA A 48 18.69 -18.81 -1.54
CA ALA A 48 19.18 -19.67 -2.61
C ALA A 48 20.64 -19.36 -3.00
N ALA A 49 21.05 -18.09 -2.97
CA ALA A 49 22.43 -17.68 -3.20
C ALA A 49 23.34 -18.10 -2.03
N GLU A 50 22.88 -17.92 -0.79
CA GLU A 50 23.57 -18.37 0.42
C GLU A 50 23.78 -19.90 0.42
N ALA A 51 22.76 -20.67 0.07
CA ALA A 51 22.83 -22.13 -0.06
C ALA A 51 23.82 -22.60 -1.14
N LYS A 52 24.05 -21.78 -2.17
CA LYS A 52 25.03 -22.03 -3.23
C LYS A 52 26.42 -21.45 -2.93
N GLY A 53 26.58 -20.73 -1.82
CA GLY A 53 27.82 -20.02 -1.47
C GLY A 53 28.16 -18.87 -2.42
N ILE A 54 27.17 -18.30 -3.12
CA ILE A 54 27.37 -17.21 -4.09
C ILE A 54 27.07 -15.88 -3.39
N PRO A 55 27.91 -14.84 -3.58
CA PRO A 55 27.62 -13.51 -3.06
C PRO A 55 26.30 -12.98 -3.64
N PHE A 56 25.44 -12.48 -2.76
CA PHE A 56 24.14 -11.91 -3.11
C PHE A 56 24.17 -10.40 -2.93
N ASN A 57 24.26 -9.67 -4.05
CA ASN A 57 24.36 -8.20 -4.09
C ASN A 57 23.06 -7.51 -4.54
N GLU A 58 21.94 -8.23 -4.66
CA GLU A 58 20.65 -7.64 -5.03
C GLU A 58 20.12 -6.79 -3.86
N PRO A 59 19.86 -5.49 -4.06
CA PRO A 59 19.31 -4.65 -3.01
C PRO A 59 17.89 -5.11 -2.63
N PRO A 60 17.46 -4.92 -1.37
CA PRO A 60 16.09 -5.23 -0.97
C PRO A 60 15.10 -4.40 -1.81
N PRO A 61 13.92 -4.96 -2.15
CA PRO A 61 12.91 -4.23 -2.91
C PRO A 61 12.49 -2.98 -2.14
N ALA A 62 12.45 -1.84 -2.83
CA ALA A 62 12.02 -0.58 -2.26
C ALA A 62 10.61 -0.74 -1.69
N GLN A 63 10.44 -0.40 -0.40
CA GLN A 63 9.12 -0.25 0.18
C GLN A 63 8.55 1.03 -0.40
N ASN A 64 7.82 0.95 -1.52
CA ASN A 64 7.12 2.04 -2.21
C ASN A 64 7.09 3.35 -1.39
N GLY A 65 8.08 4.23 -1.56
CA GLY A 65 8.30 5.34 -0.63
C GLY A 65 9.48 6.27 -0.88
N ASP A 66 10.52 5.86 -1.60
CA ASP A 66 11.73 6.69 -1.79
C ASP A 66 11.98 7.12 -3.26
N GLU A 67 10.92 7.36 -4.03
CA GLU A 67 11.01 8.02 -5.35
C GLU A 67 10.20 9.34 -5.40
N HIS A 68 10.16 10.09 -4.29
CA HIS A 68 9.84 11.51 -4.36
C HIS A 68 11.12 12.30 -4.68
N GLU A 69 11.41 12.44 -5.97
CA GLU A 69 12.18 13.58 -6.51
C GLU A 69 11.31 14.85 -6.52
#